data_AF-A0A6H2DQG4-F1
#
_entry.id   AF-A0A6H2DQG4-F1
#
_cell.length_a   1.000
_cell.length_b   1.000
_cell.length_c   1.000
_cell.angle_alpha   90.00
_cell.angle_beta   90.00
_cell.angle_gamma   90.00
#
_symmetry.space_group_name_H-M   'P 1'
#
loop_
_entity.id
_entity.type
_entity.pdbx_description
1 polymer ?
#
loop_
_entity_poly.entity_id
_entity_poly.type
_entity_poly.pdbx_seq_one_letter_code
_entity_poly.pdbx_strand_id
1 'polypeptide(L)'
;MDPENPTCPAEPNWTANTTMKLTPMDMGGTKVLLAEGAIDKGLPERLKSTLEANPDIAEIWLRSPGGDARAGNAAGLIIRKTGGAVITRIPSGWTCFSACNFVFMGGEARIMEEGGHFMVHMFTMTNDRNAINYSVEMGTDSTAELIGEVEQESALLATEDNDFLIRMGVSRKLLKDVMYKTSAIKSAGSSTETRRCLTTKEALEYNVANVTE
;
A
#
# COMPACT_ATOMS: atom_id res chain seq x y z
N MET A 1 -19.90 1.86 7.39
CA MET A 1 -18.99 2.90 6.88
C MET A 1 -18.39 3.63 8.07
N ASP A 2 -17.12 4.02 7.98
CA ASP A 2 -16.41 4.81 8.99
C ASP A 2 -16.92 6.27 8.98
N PRO A 3 -17.41 6.83 10.10
CA PRO A 3 -17.85 8.22 10.16
C PRO A 3 -16.75 9.25 9.86
N GLU A 4 -15.50 8.96 10.20
CA GLU A 4 -14.36 9.85 9.97
C GLU A 4 -13.73 9.66 8.59
N ASN A 5 -13.98 8.51 7.95
CA ASN A 5 -13.46 8.15 6.63
C ASN A 5 -14.58 7.52 5.78
N PRO A 6 -15.57 8.32 5.30
CA PRO A 6 -16.85 7.82 4.82
C PRO A 6 -16.80 6.89 3.61
N THR A 7 -15.66 6.81 2.91
CA THR A 7 -15.43 5.89 1.80
C THR A 7 -15.01 4.50 2.24
N CYS A 8 -14.60 4.33 3.51
CA CYS A 8 -14.02 3.12 4.04
C CYS A 8 -14.94 2.38 5.03
N PRO A 9 -14.71 1.06 5.24
CA PRO A 9 -15.38 0.31 6.29
C PRO A 9 -15.00 0.86 7.68
N ALA A 10 -15.95 0.79 8.64
CA ALA A 10 -15.71 1.19 10.03
C ALA A 10 -14.66 0.30 10.70
N GLU A 11 -14.69 -1.00 10.37
CA GLU A 11 -13.74 -2.01 10.81
C GLU A 11 -13.07 -2.60 9.57
N PRO A 12 -11.95 -2.02 9.10
CA PRO A 12 -11.19 -2.58 8.01
C PRO A 12 -10.67 -3.96 8.36
N ASN A 13 -11.03 -4.96 7.57
CA ASN A 13 -10.51 -6.31 7.71
C ASN A 13 -9.13 -6.40 7.04
N TRP A 14 -8.14 -5.88 7.75
CA TRP A 14 -6.74 -6.26 7.60
C TRP A 14 -6.37 -7.20 8.75
N THR A 15 -5.39 -8.08 8.54
CA THR A 15 -4.92 -9.00 9.60
C THR A 15 -4.13 -8.27 10.69
N ALA A 16 -4.09 -8.85 11.90
CA ALA A 16 -3.25 -8.39 13.01
C ALA A 16 -1.83 -8.98 13.00
N ASN A 17 -1.47 -9.78 11.99
CA ASN A 17 -0.12 -10.32 11.86
C ASN A 17 0.91 -9.18 11.75
N THR A 18 1.88 -9.14 12.67
CA THR A 18 2.96 -8.14 12.70
C THR A 18 4.04 -8.34 11.62
N THR A 19 3.94 -9.44 10.87
CA THR A 19 4.84 -9.80 9.77
C THR A 19 4.00 -10.44 8.68
N MET A 20 4.29 -10.12 7.42
CA MET A 20 3.58 -10.69 6.27
C MET A 20 3.82 -12.20 6.21
N LYS A 21 2.74 -12.98 6.38
CA LYS A 21 2.72 -14.43 6.15
C LYS A 21 2.38 -14.72 4.70
N LEU A 22 3.15 -15.60 4.08
CA LEU A 22 3.01 -16.03 2.70
C LEU A 22 2.62 -17.52 2.71
N THR A 23 1.36 -17.82 2.38
CA THR A 23 0.80 -19.18 2.48
C THR A 23 0.29 -19.65 1.11
N PRO A 24 1.01 -20.59 0.44
CA PRO A 24 0.51 -21.21 -0.77
C PRO A 24 -0.74 -22.06 -0.48
N MET A 25 -1.76 -21.93 -1.32
CA MET A 25 -3.03 -22.65 -1.24
C MET A 25 -3.50 -23.05 -2.63
N ASP A 26 -4.34 -24.09 -2.69
CA ASP A 26 -5.05 -24.48 -3.90
C ASP A 26 -6.52 -24.10 -3.75
N MET A 27 -6.97 -23.16 -4.58
CA MET A 27 -8.34 -22.65 -4.59
C MET A 27 -9.03 -23.13 -5.86
N GLY A 28 -9.62 -24.32 -5.81
CA GLY A 28 -10.38 -24.88 -6.94
C GLY A 28 -9.53 -25.14 -8.18
N GLY A 29 -8.26 -25.54 -8.01
CA GLY A 29 -7.31 -25.77 -9.10
C GLY A 29 -6.41 -24.57 -9.43
N THR A 30 -6.68 -23.40 -8.85
CA THR A 30 -5.82 -22.22 -8.96
C THR A 30 -4.84 -22.18 -7.78
N LYS A 31 -3.54 -22.09 -8.08
CA LYS A 31 -2.50 -21.90 -7.06
C LYS A 31 -2.47 -20.44 -6.62
N VAL A 32 -2.82 -20.21 -5.37
CA VAL A 32 -2.94 -18.89 -4.76
C VAL A 32 -1.91 -18.74 -3.66
N LEU A 33 -1.26 -17.60 -3.58
CA LEU A 33 -0.46 -17.19 -2.45
C LEU A 33 -1.26 -16.21 -1.59
N LEU A 34 -1.69 -16.64 -0.40
CA LEU A 34 -2.23 -15.71 0.58
C LEU A 34 -1.09 -14.90 1.18
N ALA A 35 -1.17 -13.58 1.05
CA ALA A 35 -0.23 -12.62 1.61
C ALA A 35 -0.95 -11.78 2.67
N GLU A 36 -0.76 -12.18 3.94
CA GLU A 36 -1.47 -11.61 5.08
C GLU A 36 -0.53 -11.12 6.19
N GLY A 37 -0.43 -9.81 6.38
CA GLY A 37 0.28 -9.20 7.51
C GLY A 37 0.83 -7.83 7.22
N ALA A 38 1.51 -7.25 8.21
CA ALA A 38 2.24 -6.02 8.01
C ALA A 38 3.38 -6.19 6.99
N ILE A 39 3.59 -5.16 6.17
CA ILE A 39 4.72 -5.06 5.24
C ILE A 39 5.96 -4.71 6.05
N ASP A 40 6.79 -5.69 6.37
CA ASP A 40 8.08 -5.48 7.02
C ASP A 40 9.23 -5.47 5.99
N LYS A 41 10.39 -4.97 6.42
CA LYS A 41 11.61 -4.85 5.59
C LYS A 41 12.08 -6.17 4.97
N GLY A 42 11.73 -7.31 5.58
CA GLY A 42 12.10 -8.64 5.07
C GLY A 42 11.13 -9.21 4.04
N LEU A 43 9.98 -8.57 3.78
CA LEU A 43 9.00 -9.08 2.81
C LEU A 43 9.58 -9.27 1.40
N PRO A 44 10.35 -8.34 0.81
CA PRO A 44 10.83 -8.50 -0.57
C PRO A 44 11.57 -9.82 -0.79
N GLU A 45 12.53 -10.15 0.08
CA GLU A 45 13.30 -11.39 -0.03
C GLU A 45 12.44 -12.63 0.22
N ARG A 46 11.57 -12.61 1.24
CA ARG A 46 10.65 -13.73 1.51
C ARG A 46 9.69 -13.97 0.34
N LEU A 47 9.17 -12.91 -0.26
CA LEU A 47 8.27 -12.98 -1.41
C LEU A 47 8.99 -13.57 -2.62
N LYS A 48 10.18 -13.07 -2.93
CA LYS A 48 11.01 -13.58 -4.02
C LYS A 48 11.27 -15.08 -3.84
N SER A 49 11.79 -15.50 -2.68
CA SER A 49 12.05 -16.92 -2.43
C SER A 49 10.79 -17.78 -2.48
N THR A 50 9.64 -17.25 -2.04
CA THR A 50 8.37 -17.98 -2.11
C THR A 50 7.89 -18.17 -3.54
N LEU A 51 7.98 -17.14 -4.39
CA LEU A 51 7.61 -17.23 -5.80
C LEU A 51 8.57 -18.12 -6.59
N GLU A 52 9.87 -18.06 -6.31
CA GLU A 52 10.87 -18.96 -6.91
C GLU A 52 10.64 -20.43 -6.54
N ALA A 53 10.22 -20.70 -5.31
CA ALA A 53 9.91 -22.05 -4.84
C ALA A 53 8.55 -22.58 -5.32
N ASN A 54 7.65 -21.71 -5.78
CA ASN A 54 6.29 -22.04 -6.19
C ASN A 54 5.96 -21.34 -7.53
N PRO A 55 6.64 -21.73 -8.64
CA PRO A 55 6.53 -21.04 -9.92
C PRO A 55 5.15 -21.19 -10.60
N ASP A 56 4.29 -22.05 -10.06
CA ASP A 56 2.93 -22.29 -10.52
C ASP A 56 1.88 -21.39 -9.84
N ILE A 57 2.27 -20.53 -8.89
CA ILE A 57 1.37 -19.52 -8.29
C ILE A 57 0.82 -18.61 -9.41
N ALA A 58 -0.50 -18.62 -9.54
CA ALA A 58 -1.23 -17.81 -10.50
C ALA A 58 -1.76 -16.51 -9.87
N GLU A 59 -2.09 -16.52 -8.58
CA GLU A 59 -2.62 -15.33 -7.90
C GLU A 59 -1.95 -15.06 -6.55
N ILE A 60 -1.85 -13.78 -6.18
CA ILE A 60 -1.48 -13.33 -4.84
C ILE A 60 -2.67 -12.58 -4.25
N TRP A 61 -3.21 -13.06 -3.14
CA TRP A 61 -4.34 -12.44 -2.46
C TRP A 61 -3.87 -11.64 -1.25
N LEU A 62 -4.24 -10.36 -1.19
CA LEU A 62 -3.64 -9.39 -0.28
C LEU A 62 -4.59 -8.92 0.82
N ARG A 63 -4.17 -9.10 2.07
CA ARG A 63 -4.83 -8.56 3.28
C ARG A 63 -3.79 -7.96 4.21
N SER A 64 -3.70 -6.64 4.30
CA SER A 64 -2.59 -6.02 5.01
C SER A 64 -2.91 -4.61 5.52
N PRO A 65 -2.44 -4.27 6.74
CA PRO A 65 -2.51 -2.91 7.27
C PRO A 65 -1.41 -2.00 6.69
N GLY A 66 -0.60 -2.46 5.73
CA GLY A 66 0.56 -1.73 5.23
C GLY A 66 1.78 -1.92 6.14
N GLY A 67 2.67 -0.93 6.18
CA GLY A 67 3.95 -1.01 6.88
C GLY A 67 5.03 -0.18 6.18
N ASP A 68 6.20 -0.79 5.98
CA ASP A 68 7.35 -0.15 5.33
C ASP A 68 7.08 0.09 3.83
N ALA A 69 7.03 1.36 3.43
CA ALA A 69 6.69 1.77 2.08
C ALA A 69 7.71 1.29 1.04
N ARG A 70 9.01 1.39 1.36
CA ARG A 70 10.10 0.94 0.45
C ARG A 70 10.06 -0.57 0.26
N ALA A 71 9.78 -1.33 1.31
CA ALA A 71 9.58 -2.78 1.22
C ALA A 71 8.35 -3.14 0.37
N GLY A 72 7.24 -2.41 0.52
CA GLY A 72 6.05 -2.58 -0.32
C GLY A 72 6.35 -2.33 -1.81
N ASN A 73 7.06 -1.23 -2.12
CA ASN A 73 7.50 -0.88 -3.46
C ASN A 73 8.41 -1.97 -4.05
N ALA A 74 9.44 -2.39 -3.31
CA ALA A 74 10.34 -3.47 -3.73
C ALA A 74 9.61 -4.80 -3.98
N ALA A 75 8.65 -5.17 -3.12
CA ALA A 75 7.83 -6.35 -3.30
C ALA A 75 6.94 -6.26 -4.56
N GLY A 76 6.32 -5.11 -4.82
CA GLY A 76 5.57 -4.86 -6.06
C GLY A 76 6.45 -4.98 -7.32
N LEU A 77 7.68 -4.45 -7.28
CA LEU A 77 8.65 -4.59 -8.37
C LEU A 77 9.06 -6.06 -8.60
N ILE A 78 9.17 -6.86 -7.55
CA ILE A 78 9.47 -8.31 -7.65
C ILE A 78 8.31 -9.03 -8.35
N ILE A 79 7.07 -8.77 -7.96
CA ILE A 79 5.88 -9.34 -8.62
C ILE A 79 5.89 -8.98 -10.10
N ARG A 80 6.07 -7.69 -10.43
CA ARG A 80 6.12 -7.22 -11.82
C ARG A 80 7.21 -7.89 -12.65
N LYS A 81 8.40 -8.10 -12.06
CA LYS A 81 9.55 -8.76 -12.72
C LYS A 81 9.37 -10.26 -12.91
N THR A 82 8.56 -10.91 -12.08
CA THR A 82 8.24 -12.34 -12.23
C THR A 82 7.49 -12.58 -13.56
N GLY A 83 6.82 -11.54 -14.07
CA GLY A 83 6.29 -11.43 -15.43
C GLY A 83 4.91 -12.07 -15.59
N GLY A 84 4.00 -11.42 -16.33
CA GLY A 84 2.86 -12.00 -17.06
C GLY A 84 1.73 -12.69 -16.29
N ALA A 85 2.10 -13.67 -15.46
CA ALA A 85 1.22 -14.72 -14.98
C ALA A 85 0.59 -14.45 -13.61
N VAL A 86 1.19 -13.58 -12.79
CA VAL A 86 0.73 -13.40 -11.41
C VAL A 86 -0.30 -12.28 -11.33
N ILE A 87 -1.55 -12.69 -11.09
CA ILE A 87 -2.66 -11.80 -10.77
C ILE A 87 -2.53 -11.38 -9.31
N THR A 88 -2.72 -10.11 -8.98
CA THR A 88 -2.90 -9.68 -7.59
C THR A 88 -4.36 -9.37 -7.34
N ARG A 89 -4.89 -9.86 -6.22
CA ARG A 89 -6.30 -9.76 -5.87
C ARG A 89 -6.48 -9.17 -4.48
N ILE A 90 -7.49 -8.32 -4.32
CA ILE A 90 -8.08 -7.97 -3.02
C ILE A 90 -9.45 -8.65 -2.97
N PRO A 91 -9.58 -9.79 -2.27
CA PRO A 91 -10.86 -10.48 -2.11
C PRO A 91 -11.93 -9.64 -1.43
N SER A 92 -13.18 -10.05 -1.60
CA SER A 92 -14.33 -9.43 -0.97
C SER A 92 -14.18 -9.38 0.54
N GLY A 93 -14.44 -8.19 1.10
CA GLY A 93 -14.29 -7.92 2.52
C GLY A 93 -12.84 -7.84 3.01
N TRP A 94 -11.81 -7.97 2.16
CA TRP A 94 -10.41 -7.78 2.55
C TRP A 94 -9.97 -6.35 2.35
N THR A 95 -9.05 -5.89 3.19
CA THR A 95 -8.43 -4.56 3.05
C THR A 95 -6.94 -4.68 2.76
N CYS A 96 -6.51 -3.98 1.71
CA CYS A 96 -5.11 -3.70 1.41
C CYS A 96 -4.89 -2.20 1.64
N PHE A 97 -4.15 -1.88 2.70
CA PHE A 97 -3.93 -0.52 3.16
C PHE A 97 -2.49 -0.07 3.00
N SER A 98 -2.29 1.21 2.67
CA SER A 98 -0.99 1.90 2.70
C SER A 98 0.08 1.16 1.87
N ALA A 99 1.19 0.71 2.45
CA ALA A 99 2.28 0.05 1.72
C ALA A 99 1.85 -1.23 0.98
N CYS A 100 0.74 -1.87 1.38
CA CYS A 100 0.16 -3.00 0.66
C CYS A 100 -0.21 -2.64 -0.79
N ASN A 101 -0.60 -1.39 -1.03
CA ASN A 101 -1.03 -0.90 -2.33
C ASN A 101 0.06 -1.08 -3.39
N PHE A 102 1.34 -0.92 -3.01
CA PHE A 102 2.46 -1.15 -3.92
C PHE A 102 2.61 -2.63 -4.27
N VAL A 103 2.39 -3.53 -3.32
CA VAL A 103 2.40 -4.98 -3.58
C VAL A 103 1.28 -5.34 -4.55
N PHE A 104 0.07 -4.83 -4.33
CA PHE A 104 -1.07 -5.03 -5.22
C PHE A 104 -0.80 -4.48 -6.63
N MET A 105 -0.25 -3.28 -6.76
CA MET A 105 0.03 -2.69 -8.07
C MET A 105 1.13 -3.43 -8.87
N GLY A 106 1.90 -4.31 -8.20
CA GLY A 106 2.90 -5.16 -8.84
C GLY A 106 2.32 -6.15 -9.86
N GLY A 107 1.08 -6.60 -9.67
CA GLY A 107 0.41 -7.56 -10.57
C GLY A 107 0.15 -6.98 -11.96
N GLU A 108 0.25 -7.82 -12.99
CA GLU A 108 -0.06 -7.41 -14.36
C GLU A 108 -1.58 -7.27 -14.56
N ALA A 109 -2.31 -8.29 -14.13
CA ALA A 109 -3.74 -8.25 -13.90
C ALA A 109 -4.01 -8.02 -12.41
N ARG A 110 -4.92 -7.07 -12.12
CA ARG A 110 -5.22 -6.58 -10.78
C ARG A 110 -6.72 -6.55 -10.58
N ILE A 111 -7.19 -7.38 -9.65
CA ILE A 111 -8.60 -7.58 -9.34
C ILE A 111 -8.88 -7.03 -7.96
N MET A 112 -9.84 -6.11 -7.87
CA MET A 112 -10.43 -5.69 -6.62
C MET A 112 -11.88 -6.17 -6.65
N GLU A 113 -12.18 -7.23 -5.92
CA GLU A 113 -13.52 -7.82 -5.89
C GLU A 113 -14.54 -6.81 -5.32
N GLU A 114 -15.82 -7.03 -5.59
CA GLU A 114 -16.88 -6.26 -4.94
C GLU A 114 -16.78 -6.43 -3.40
N GLY A 115 -16.67 -5.30 -2.69
CA GLY A 115 -16.44 -5.29 -1.24
C GLY A 115 -14.97 -5.46 -0.82
N GLY A 116 -14.04 -5.65 -1.75
CA GLY A 116 -12.61 -5.50 -1.50
C GLY A 116 -12.23 -4.02 -1.36
N HIS A 117 -11.24 -3.72 -0.52
CA HIS A 117 -10.88 -2.35 -0.19
C HIS A 117 -9.41 -2.04 -0.48
N PHE A 118 -9.16 -1.27 -1.54
CA PHE A 118 -7.89 -0.58 -1.77
C PHE A 118 -7.90 0.75 -1.03
N MET A 119 -7.18 0.82 0.09
CA MET A 119 -7.22 1.92 1.03
C MET A 119 -5.91 2.71 1.03
N VAL A 120 -6.02 4.03 0.87
CA VAL A 120 -4.90 4.95 0.74
C VAL A 120 -4.88 5.97 1.88
N HIS A 121 -3.69 6.52 2.12
CA HIS A 121 -3.44 7.80 2.78
C HIS A 121 -2.16 8.38 2.15
N MET A 122 -1.82 9.63 2.42
CA MET A 122 -0.55 10.20 1.96
C MET A 122 0.64 9.49 2.63
N PHE A 123 1.80 9.49 1.99
CA PHE A 123 3.01 9.02 2.66
C PHE A 123 3.28 9.89 3.90
N THR A 124 3.79 9.26 4.97
CA THR A 124 4.18 9.98 6.18
C THR A 124 5.52 9.48 6.69
N MET A 125 6.38 10.44 7.04
CA MET A 125 7.62 10.21 7.77
C MET A 125 7.49 10.63 9.24
N THR A 126 6.40 11.30 9.60
CA THR A 126 6.20 11.92 10.91
C THR A 126 5.61 10.95 11.95
N ASN A 127 5.54 9.65 11.63
CA ASN A 127 5.00 8.68 12.56
C ASN A 127 5.97 8.37 13.73
N ASP A 128 7.22 8.83 13.65
CA ASP A 128 8.14 8.84 14.79
C ASP A 128 7.94 10.10 15.65
N ARG A 129 6.90 10.04 16.48
CA ARG A 129 6.54 11.14 17.40
C ARG A 129 7.63 11.40 18.45
N ASN A 130 8.48 10.42 18.74
CA ASN A 130 9.57 10.58 19.71
C ASN A 130 10.70 11.41 19.12
N ALA A 131 11.08 11.16 17.86
CA ALA A 131 12.03 11.99 17.14
C ALA A 131 11.54 13.44 17.02
N ILE A 132 10.26 13.64 16.70
CA ILE A 132 9.65 14.98 16.60
C ILE A 132 9.68 15.71 17.95
N ASN A 133 9.24 15.05 19.02
CA ASN A 133 9.21 15.66 20.34
C ASN A 133 10.62 16.02 20.82
N TYR A 134 11.60 15.15 20.60
CA TYR A 134 13.00 15.39 20.93
C TYR A 134 13.56 16.61 20.18
N SER A 135 13.30 16.73 18.88
CA SER A 135 13.77 17.88 18.09
C SER A 135 13.16 19.21 18.53
N VAL A 136 11.88 19.19 18.95
CA VAL A 136 11.21 20.37 19.51
C VAL A 136 11.81 20.77 20.87
N GLU A 137 12.12 19.80 21.74
CA GLU A 137 12.77 20.03 23.04
C GLU A 137 14.18 20.63 22.89
N MET A 138 14.92 20.20 21.87
CA MET A 138 16.29 20.66 21.59
C MET A 138 16.37 22.06 20.97
N GLY A 139 15.24 22.69 20.63
CA GLY A 139 15.15 24.07 20.18
C GLY A 139 15.11 24.26 18.65
N THR A 140 15.05 25.53 18.23
CA THR A 140 14.73 25.95 16.85
C THR A 140 15.68 25.38 15.79
N ASP A 141 16.98 25.31 16.07
CA ASP A 141 17.97 24.84 15.09
C ASP A 141 17.81 23.34 14.80
N SER A 142 17.63 22.52 15.84
CA SER A 142 17.36 21.08 15.71
C SER A 142 16.01 20.81 15.03
N THR A 143 15.02 21.66 15.28
CA THR A 143 13.72 21.60 14.61
C THR A 143 13.86 21.94 13.12
N ALA A 144 14.67 22.94 12.76
CA ALA A 144 14.90 23.32 11.37
C ALA A 144 15.64 22.23 10.59
N GLU A 145 16.62 21.56 11.22
CA GLU A 145 17.30 20.38 10.63
C GLU A 145 16.33 19.23 10.37
N LEU A 146 15.51 18.86 11.37
CA LEU A 146 14.49 17.83 11.20
C LEU A 146 13.50 18.18 10.07
N ILE A 147 13.08 19.44 9.97
CA ILE A 147 12.20 19.89 8.89
C ILE A 147 12.89 19.71 7.54
N GLY A 148 14.15 20.13 7.41
CA GLY A 148 14.92 19.95 6.17
C GLY A 148 15.06 18.49 5.76
N GLU A 149 15.33 17.58 6.71
CA GLU A 149 15.38 16.14 6.46
C GLU A 149 14.03 15.58 5.98
N VAL A 150 12.95 15.97 6.66
CA VAL A 150 11.59 15.55 6.30
C VAL A 150 11.20 16.07 4.92
N GLU A 151 11.55 17.32 4.58
CA GLU A 151 11.31 17.90 3.26
C GLU A 151 12.05 17.12 2.16
N GLN A 152 13.34 16.84 2.36
CA GLN A 152 14.15 16.12 1.39
C GLN A 152 13.68 14.68 1.19
N GLU A 153 13.48 13.93 2.27
CA GLU A 153 13.04 12.53 2.17
C GLU A 153 11.61 12.42 1.63
N SER A 154 10.73 13.38 1.95
CA SER A 154 9.39 13.46 1.35
C SER A 154 9.45 13.66 -0.17
N ALA A 155 10.37 14.51 -0.65
CA ALA A 155 10.56 14.72 -2.09
C ALA A 155 11.11 13.46 -2.79
N LEU A 156 12.00 12.73 -2.12
CA LEU A 156 12.54 11.46 -2.63
C LEU A 156 11.46 10.38 -2.69
N LEU A 157 10.69 10.19 -1.62
CA LEU A 157 9.59 9.22 -1.57
C LEU A 157 8.53 9.54 -2.64
N ALA A 158 8.14 10.80 -2.79
CA ALA A 158 7.19 11.20 -3.84
C ALA A 158 7.73 10.90 -5.26
N THR A 159 9.05 10.99 -5.46
CA THR A 159 9.71 10.65 -6.72
C THR A 159 9.72 9.14 -6.96
N GLU A 160 10.06 8.35 -5.93
CA GLU A 160 10.05 6.89 -5.95
C GLU A 160 8.64 6.34 -6.22
N ASP A 161 7.62 6.90 -5.59
CA ASP A 161 6.22 6.55 -5.83
C ASP A 161 5.83 6.89 -7.28
N ASN A 162 6.24 8.04 -7.80
CA ASN A 162 5.96 8.42 -9.18
C ASN A 162 6.55 7.42 -10.19
N ASP A 163 7.83 7.09 -10.02
CA ASP A 163 8.55 6.12 -10.85
C ASP A 163 7.88 4.74 -10.76
N PHE A 164 7.50 4.31 -9.56
CA PHE A 164 6.78 3.06 -9.36
C PHE A 164 5.44 3.04 -10.10
N LEU A 165 4.60 4.07 -9.93
CA LEU A 165 3.30 4.15 -10.60
C LEU A 165 3.45 4.10 -12.12
N ILE A 166 4.45 4.80 -12.68
CA ILE A 166 4.76 4.74 -14.12
C ILE A 166 5.09 3.31 -14.54
N ARG A 167 5.95 2.60 -13.80
CA ARG A 167 6.33 1.21 -14.11
C ARG A 167 5.16 0.23 -14.01
N MET A 168 4.20 0.50 -13.14
CA MET A 168 2.99 -0.32 -12.99
C MET A 168 1.85 0.08 -13.94
N GLY A 169 2.04 1.13 -14.75
CA GLY A 169 1.00 1.67 -15.62
C GLY A 169 -0.14 2.35 -14.86
N VAL A 170 0.04 2.70 -13.60
CA VAL A 170 -0.96 3.37 -12.76
C VAL A 170 -0.93 4.87 -13.04
N SER A 171 -2.11 5.47 -13.18
CA SER A 171 -2.24 6.90 -13.43
C SER A 171 -1.71 7.70 -12.24
N ARG A 172 -0.75 8.59 -12.50
CA ARG A 172 -0.22 9.54 -11.50
C ARG A 172 -1.27 10.52 -10.96
N LYS A 173 -2.44 10.61 -11.62
CA LYS A 173 -3.59 11.34 -11.09
C LYS A 173 -4.06 10.77 -9.75
N LEU A 174 -3.85 9.47 -9.48
CA LEU A 174 -4.13 8.88 -8.18
C LEU A 174 -3.42 9.63 -7.05
N LEU A 175 -2.13 9.94 -7.23
CA LEU A 175 -1.34 10.65 -6.23
C LEU A 175 -1.91 12.05 -5.97
N LYS A 176 -2.14 12.80 -7.05
CA LYS A 176 -2.60 14.19 -6.98
C LYS A 176 -4.04 14.33 -6.48
N ASP A 177 -4.94 13.50 -6.99
CA ASP A 177 -6.39 13.70 -6.84
C ASP A 177 -6.92 13.03 -5.58
N VAL A 178 -6.25 11.97 -5.09
CA VAL A 178 -6.68 11.15 -3.97
C VAL A 178 -5.63 11.11 -2.85
N MET A 179 -4.43 10.55 -3.10
CA MET A 179 -3.50 10.21 -2.01
C MET A 179 -2.96 11.45 -1.30
N TYR A 180 -2.45 12.45 -2.02
CA TYR A 180 -1.88 13.67 -1.41
C TYR A 180 -2.94 14.62 -0.82
N LYS A 181 -4.23 14.37 -1.07
CA LYS A 181 -5.33 15.09 -0.41
C LYS A 181 -5.81 14.39 0.86
N THR A 182 -5.39 13.15 1.09
CA THR A 182 -5.79 12.34 2.25
C THR A 182 -4.66 12.37 3.26
N SER A 183 -4.80 13.17 4.31
CA SER A 183 -3.74 13.35 5.31
C SER A 183 -3.41 12.02 6.01
N ALA A 184 -2.17 11.81 6.43
CA ALA A 184 -1.80 10.65 7.25
C ALA A 184 -2.07 10.88 8.74
N ILE A 185 -2.21 12.15 9.14
CA ILE A 185 -2.43 12.59 10.51
C ILE A 185 -3.62 13.54 10.59
N LYS A 186 -4.35 13.50 11.70
CA LYS A 186 -5.38 14.51 11.97
C LYS A 186 -4.69 15.85 12.25
N SER A 187 -5.07 16.89 11.51
CA SER A 187 -4.62 18.26 11.73
C SER A 187 -5.80 19.17 12.00
N ALA A 188 -5.66 20.10 12.95
CA ALA A 188 -6.65 21.11 13.25
C ALA A 188 -6.66 22.17 12.13
N GLY A 189 -7.33 21.90 11.01
CA GLY A 189 -7.48 22.86 9.90
C GLY A 189 -7.67 22.27 8.51
N SER A 190 -7.46 20.96 8.31
CA SER A 190 -7.70 20.25 7.05
C SER A 190 -8.84 19.23 7.19
N SER A 191 -9.18 18.54 6.08
CA SER A 191 -10.06 17.36 6.12
C SER A 191 -9.66 16.44 7.28
N THR A 192 -10.66 15.94 8.02
CA THR A 192 -10.46 14.98 9.12
C THR A 192 -10.21 13.56 8.61
N GLU A 193 -10.42 13.31 7.31
CA GLU A 193 -10.16 12.02 6.68
C GLU A 193 -8.66 11.72 6.72
N THR A 194 -8.31 10.62 7.38
CA THR A 194 -6.93 10.11 7.49
C THR A 194 -6.67 8.89 6.61
N ARG A 195 -7.73 8.37 5.98
CA ARG A 195 -7.69 7.26 5.04
C ARG A 195 -8.87 7.37 4.08
N ARG A 196 -8.69 6.86 2.88
CA ARG A 196 -9.71 6.85 1.84
C ARG A 196 -9.68 5.54 1.08
N CYS A 197 -10.84 5.02 0.73
CA CYS A 197 -10.96 3.79 -0.05
C CYS A 197 -11.42 4.17 -1.45
N LEU A 198 -10.79 3.58 -2.46
CA LEU A 198 -11.20 3.79 -3.84
C LEU A 198 -12.50 3.03 -4.10
N THR A 199 -13.41 3.66 -4.83
CA THR A 199 -14.51 2.95 -5.49
C THR A 199 -13.97 2.08 -6.65
N THR A 200 -14.73 1.07 -7.07
CA THR A 200 -14.38 0.27 -8.26
C THR A 200 -14.18 1.14 -9.50
N LYS A 201 -15.00 2.18 -9.65
CA LYS A 201 -14.87 3.15 -10.74
C LYS A 201 -13.54 3.91 -10.68
N GLU A 202 -13.17 4.47 -9.52
CA GLU A 202 -11.88 5.14 -9.34
C GLU A 202 -10.70 4.18 -9.54
N ALA A 203 -10.81 2.95 -9.06
CA ALA A 203 -9.77 1.93 -9.23
C ALA A 203 -9.52 1.63 -10.71
N LEU A 204 -10.56 1.54 -11.54
CA LEU A 204 -10.44 1.38 -12.99
C LEU A 204 -9.95 2.67 -13.68
N GLU A 205 -10.48 3.82 -13.30
CA GLU A 205 -10.11 5.13 -13.87
C GLU A 205 -8.62 5.43 -13.71
N TYR A 206 -8.05 5.12 -12.53
CA TYR A 206 -6.63 5.29 -12.27
C TYR A 206 -5.77 4.10 -12.68
N ASN A 207 -6.36 3.05 -13.26
CA ASN A 207 -5.70 1.80 -13.60
C ASN A 207 -4.98 1.21 -12.37
N VAL A 208 -5.61 1.24 -11.20
CA VAL A 208 -5.20 0.55 -9.96
C VAL A 208 -5.66 -0.90 -10.00
N ALA A 209 -6.95 -1.11 -10.23
CA ALA A 209 -7.49 -2.38 -10.73
C ALA A 209 -7.67 -2.23 -12.25
N ASN A 210 -7.44 -3.30 -13.00
CA ASN A 210 -7.47 -3.26 -14.47
C ASN A 210 -8.18 -4.48 -15.09
N VAL A 211 -8.77 -5.32 -14.24
CA VAL A 211 -9.66 -6.40 -14.62
C VAL A 211 -10.99 -6.15 -13.93
N THR A 212 -12.07 -6.15 -14.70
CA THR A 212 -13.43 -6.16 -14.20
C THR A 212 -13.85 -7.59 -13.93
N GLU A 213 -14.38 -7.87 -12.75
CA GLU A 213 -15.06 -9.12 -12.44
C GLU A 213 -16.52 -9.07 -12.93
#